data_AF-A0A438MMW6-F1
#
_entry.id   AF-A0A438MMW6-F1
#
_cell.length_a   1.000
_cell.length_b   1.000
_cell.length_c   1.000
_cell.angle_alpha   90.00
_cell.angle_beta   90.00
_cell.angle_gamma   90.00
#
_symmetry.space_group_name_H-M   'P 1'
#
loop_
_entity.id
_entity.type
_entity.pdbx_description
1 polymer ?
#
loop_
_entity_poly.entity_id
_entity_poly.type
_entity_poly.pdbx_seq_one_letter_code
_entity_poly.pdbx_strand_id
1 'polypeptide(L)'
;MSRSSKHIVVHLSFLLLRLPRSAGSSSLESVQTQVRFLSSIVDGELALEPLVLDDAARMAELVRTYSNFPLGAADASVIAVAERLDAREVATLDHRHFHAIKPKHVTALTLLP
;
A
#
# COMPACT_ATOMS: atom_id res chain seq x y z
N MET A 1 -3.18 17.75 -22.79
CA MET A 1 -4.28 16.75 -22.79
C MET A 1 -4.14 15.89 -21.54
N SER A 2 -5.21 15.87 -20.76
CA SER A 2 -5.30 15.39 -19.38
C SER A 2 -4.73 13.97 -19.18
N ARG A 3 -3.60 13.84 -18.48
CA ARG A 3 -3.18 12.56 -17.88
C ARG A 3 -4.09 12.36 -16.68
N SER A 4 -5.08 11.49 -16.84
CA SER A 4 -5.84 10.93 -15.74
C SER A 4 -4.83 10.29 -14.77
N SER A 5 -4.49 10.98 -13.68
CA SER A 5 -3.67 10.42 -12.60
C SER A 5 -4.43 9.24 -12.02
N LYS A 6 -4.10 8.04 -12.47
CA LYS A 6 -4.47 6.81 -11.80
C LYS A 6 -3.63 6.77 -10.53
N HIS A 7 -4.22 7.18 -9.41
CA HIS A 7 -3.55 7.14 -8.11
C HIS A 7 -3.41 5.67 -7.71
N ILE A 8 -2.25 5.07 -8.01
CA ILE A 8 -1.88 3.75 -7.50
C ILE A 8 -1.31 3.97 -6.10
N VAL A 9 -2.00 3.50 -5.07
CA VAL A 9 -1.49 3.54 -3.71
C VAL A 9 -0.53 2.36 -3.54
N VAL A 10 0.74 2.64 -3.27
CA VAL A 10 1.78 1.62 -3.02
C VAL A 10 2.07 1.55 -1.52
N HIS A 11 1.96 0.36 -0.95
CA HIS A 11 2.17 0.13 0.47
C HIS A 11 3.67 0.00 0.83
N LEU A 12 4.27 1.05 1.40
CA LEU A 12 5.72 1.10 1.69
C LEU A 12 6.20 0.09 2.76
N SER A 13 5.32 -0.42 3.63
CA SER A 13 5.74 -1.25 4.76
C SER A 13 6.02 -2.72 4.42
N PHE A 14 5.74 -3.17 3.18
CA PHE A 14 6.04 -4.54 2.75
C PHE A 14 7.50 -4.73 2.33
N LEU A 15 8.19 -3.63 1.95
CA LEU A 15 9.54 -3.71 1.41
C LEU A 15 10.64 -3.85 2.50
N LEU A 16 10.34 -3.51 3.76
CA LEU A 16 11.31 -3.50 4.85
C LEU A 16 11.24 -4.71 5.81
N LEU A 17 10.24 -5.61 5.69
CA LEU A 17 10.02 -6.69 6.67
C LEU A 17 10.04 -8.13 6.09
N ARG A 18 10.35 -8.32 4.81
CA ARG A 18 10.61 -9.65 4.22
C ARG A 18 11.97 -9.75 3.53
N LEU A 19 13.04 -9.41 4.23
CA LEU A 19 14.35 -9.98 3.89
C LEU A 19 14.47 -11.35 4.58
N PRO A 20 14.43 -12.47 3.83
CA PRO A 20 14.78 -13.76 4.40
C PRO A 20 16.23 -13.73 4.86
N ARG A 21 16.44 -14.03 6.14
CA ARG A 21 17.75 -14.42 6.66
C ARG A 21 18.10 -15.82 6.12
N SER A 22 18.70 -15.90 4.92
CA SER A 22 19.71 -16.93 4.59
C SER A 22 20.21 -16.79 3.14
N ALA A 23 21.51 -16.97 2.98
CA ALA A 23 22.33 -16.63 1.82
C ALA A 23 22.13 -17.53 0.58
N GLY A 24 22.42 -16.96 -0.60
CA GLY A 24 22.55 -17.67 -1.87
C GLY A 24 21.99 -16.85 -3.04
N SER A 25 22.85 -16.09 -3.73
CA SER A 25 22.63 -15.36 -5.00
C SER A 25 21.40 -14.44 -5.19
N SER A 26 20.51 -14.28 -4.21
CA SER A 26 19.22 -13.55 -4.34
C SER A 26 19.07 -12.29 -3.47
N SER A 27 20.04 -11.98 -2.60
CA SER A 27 19.97 -10.82 -1.71
C SER A 27 20.32 -9.49 -2.39
N LEU A 28 21.21 -9.52 -3.38
CA LEU A 28 21.61 -8.32 -4.14
C LEU A 28 20.52 -7.88 -5.12
N GLU A 29 19.81 -8.82 -5.77
CA GLU A 29 18.64 -8.50 -6.60
C GLU A 29 17.52 -7.86 -5.77
N SER A 30 17.28 -8.37 -4.55
CA SER A 30 16.37 -7.74 -3.60
C SER A 30 16.80 -6.31 -3.27
N VAL A 31 18.06 -6.08 -2.89
CA VAL A 31 18.54 -4.72 -2.53
C VAL A 31 18.48 -3.77 -3.72
N GLN A 32 18.91 -4.19 -4.91
CA GLN A 32 18.85 -3.37 -6.11
C GLN A 32 17.41 -3.04 -6.53
N THR A 33 16.47 -3.97 -6.32
CA THR A 33 15.04 -3.72 -6.54
C THR A 33 14.52 -2.67 -5.57
N GLN A 34 14.91 -2.74 -4.29
CA GLN A 34 14.52 -1.75 -3.29
C GLN A 34 15.09 -0.36 -3.62
N VAL A 35 16.37 -0.30 -4.01
CA VAL A 35 17.01 0.95 -4.43
C VAL A 35 16.30 1.53 -5.64
N ARG A 36 16.02 0.74 -6.69
CA ARG A 36 15.26 1.21 -7.87
C ARG A 36 13.89 1.75 -7.49
N PHE A 37 13.16 1.06 -6.61
CA PHE A 37 11.87 1.52 -6.14
C PHE A 37 11.98 2.88 -5.43
N LEU A 38 12.94 3.03 -4.50
CA LEU A 38 13.15 4.30 -3.80
C LEU A 38 13.62 5.41 -4.75
N SER A 39 14.48 5.10 -5.72
CA SER A 39 14.89 6.03 -6.77
C SER A 39 13.69 6.51 -7.59
N SER A 40 12.76 5.63 -7.97
CA SER A 40 11.55 6.04 -8.70
C SER A 40 10.68 7.06 -7.95
N ILE A 41 10.72 7.05 -6.61
CA ILE A 41 10.06 8.08 -5.79
C ILE A 41 10.85 9.39 -5.85
N VAL A 42 12.18 9.32 -5.70
CA VAL A 42 13.07 10.51 -5.76
C VAL A 42 13.01 11.17 -7.14
N ASP A 43 12.94 10.37 -8.20
CA ASP A 43 12.88 10.83 -9.60
C ASP A 43 11.47 11.30 -10.00
N GLY A 44 10.47 11.17 -9.11
CA GLY A 44 9.10 11.64 -9.31
C GLY A 44 8.26 10.74 -10.22
N GLU A 45 8.72 9.53 -10.53
CA GLU A 45 7.94 8.52 -11.25
C GLU A 45 6.80 7.97 -10.39
N LEU A 46 7.03 7.85 -9.08
CA LEU A 46 6.04 7.51 -8.07
C LEU A 46 5.82 8.68 -7.12
N ALA A 47 4.55 9.00 -6.85
CA ALA A 47 4.18 10.03 -5.89
C ALA A 47 4.11 9.45 -4.47
N LEU A 48 4.71 10.14 -3.50
CA LEU A 48 4.53 9.85 -2.08
C LEU A 48 3.32 10.64 -1.56
N GLU A 49 2.24 9.94 -1.23
CA GLU A 49 1.06 10.56 -0.66
C GLU A 49 1.18 10.66 0.88
N PRO A 50 1.14 11.87 1.47
CA PRO A 50 1.19 12.02 2.92
C PRO A 50 -0.13 11.61 3.57
N LEU A 51 -0.03 10.99 4.75
CA LEU A 51 -1.20 10.77 5.59
C LEU A 51 -1.66 12.08 6.20
N VAL A 52 -2.97 12.29 6.21
CA VAL A 52 -3.62 13.38 6.93
C VAL A 52 -4.36 12.88 8.17
N LEU A 53 -4.83 13.79 9.03
CA LEU A 53 -5.52 13.41 10.26
C LEU A 53 -6.79 12.59 10.01
N ASP A 54 -7.51 12.88 8.93
CA ASP A 54 -8.70 12.12 8.53
C ASP A 54 -8.35 10.68 8.16
N ASP A 55 -7.18 10.45 7.53
CA ASP A 55 -6.68 9.10 7.24
C ASP A 55 -6.40 8.36 8.56
N ALA A 56 -5.77 9.03 9.53
CA ALA A 56 -5.46 8.42 10.83
C ALA A 56 -6.73 8.05 11.62
N ALA A 57 -7.74 8.92 11.60
CA ALA A 57 -9.05 8.62 12.18
C ALA A 57 -9.68 7.39 11.50
N ARG A 58 -9.61 7.34 10.16
CA ARG A 58 -10.13 6.21 9.39
C ARG A 58 -9.35 4.91 9.64
N MET A 59 -8.03 4.98 9.75
CA MET A 59 -7.19 3.84 10.11
C MET A 59 -7.60 3.24 11.44
N ALA A 60 -7.83 4.07 12.46
CA ALA A 60 -8.28 3.62 13.77
C ALA A 60 -9.66 2.93 13.70
N GLU A 61 -10.59 3.45 12.89
CA GLU A 61 -11.87 2.77 12.64
C GLU A 61 -11.68 1.39 12.01
N LEU A 62 -10.83 1.27 11.00
CA LEU A 62 -10.56 0.02 10.30
C LEU A 62 -9.95 -1.02 11.24
N VAL A 63 -8.88 -0.66 11.97
CA VAL A 63 -8.22 -1.55 12.93
C VAL A 63 -9.21 -2.05 13.99
N ARG A 64 -10.09 -1.17 14.49
CA ARG A 64 -11.13 -1.57 15.44
C ARG A 64 -12.20 -2.47 14.82
N THR A 65 -12.62 -2.18 13.58
CA THR A 65 -13.66 -2.95 12.87
C THR A 65 -13.19 -4.37 12.56
N TYR A 66 -11.93 -4.51 12.17
CA TYR A 66 -11.32 -5.78 11.80
C TYR A 66 -10.45 -6.34 12.93
N SER A 67 -10.77 -6.10 14.22
CA SER A 67 -9.93 -6.53 15.35
C SER A 67 -9.68 -8.05 15.40
N ASN A 68 -10.63 -8.84 14.88
CA ASN A 68 -10.54 -10.31 14.82
C ASN A 68 -9.76 -10.81 13.58
N PHE A 69 -9.36 -9.89 12.70
CA PHE A 69 -8.55 -10.12 11.51
C PHE A 69 -7.45 -9.05 11.51
N PRO A 70 -6.34 -9.27 12.25
CA PRO A 70 -5.46 -8.21 12.71
C PRO A 70 -4.87 -7.40 11.54
N LEU A 71 -5.60 -6.35 11.16
CA LEU A 71 -5.22 -5.42 10.12
C LEU A 71 -4.14 -4.52 10.69
N GLY A 72 -2.95 -4.53 10.08
CA GLY A 72 -1.88 -3.65 10.49
C GLY A 72 -2.23 -2.19 10.26
N ALA A 73 -1.63 -1.29 11.05
CA ALA A 73 -1.76 0.15 10.83
C ALA A 73 -1.32 0.56 9.42
N ALA A 74 -0.35 -0.15 8.86
CA ALA A 74 0.11 0.08 7.50
C ALA A 74 -0.97 -0.27 6.47
N ASP A 75 -1.57 -1.47 6.53
CA ASP A 75 -2.61 -1.89 5.58
C ASP A 75 -3.84 -0.97 5.67
N ALA A 76 -4.21 -0.60 6.89
CA ALA A 76 -5.27 0.37 7.15
C ALA A 76 -4.98 1.74 6.51
N SER A 77 -3.72 2.15 6.44
CA SER A 77 -3.33 3.44 5.85
C SER A 77 -3.55 3.47 4.34
N VAL A 78 -3.26 2.37 3.65
CA VAL A 78 -3.51 2.26 2.20
C VAL A 78 -4.99 2.28 1.88
N ILE A 79 -5.82 1.63 2.70
CA ILE A 79 -7.27 1.66 2.51
C ILE A 79 -7.83 3.05 2.77
N ALA A 80 -7.39 3.72 3.84
CA ALA A 80 -7.81 5.09 4.15
C ALA A 80 -7.44 6.08 3.04
N VAL A 81 -6.20 6.02 2.54
CA VAL A 81 -5.73 6.86 1.42
C VAL A 81 -6.48 6.54 0.14
N ALA A 82 -6.71 5.25 -0.16
CA ALA A 82 -7.46 4.86 -1.34
C ALA A 82 -8.91 5.38 -1.30
N GLU A 83 -9.56 5.32 -0.13
CA GLU A 83 -10.88 5.93 0.08
C GLU A 83 -10.84 7.45 -0.12
N ARG A 84 -9.86 8.16 0.46
CA ARG A 84 -9.74 9.62 0.34
C ARG A 84 -9.48 10.08 -1.10
N LEU A 85 -8.68 9.34 -1.85
CA LEU A 85 -8.31 9.67 -3.23
C LEU A 85 -9.29 9.12 -4.28
N ASP A 86 -10.39 8.47 -3.85
CA ASP A 86 -11.31 7.72 -4.72
C ASP A 86 -10.57 6.70 -5.63
N ALA A 87 -9.45 6.16 -5.13
CA ALA A 87 -8.60 5.25 -5.87
C ALA A 87 -9.18 3.83 -5.82
N ARG A 88 -9.41 3.24 -6.99
CA ARG A 88 -9.99 1.89 -7.12
C ARG A 88 -8.94 0.79 -7.22
N GLU A 89 -7.71 1.17 -7.56
CA GLU A 89 -6.59 0.27 -7.82
C GLU A 89 -5.53 0.40 -6.73
N VAL A 90 -5.10 -0.72 -6.15
CA VAL A 90 -4.03 -0.77 -5.14
C VAL A 90 -2.96 -1.76 -5.56
N ALA A 91 -1.70 -1.32 -5.56
CA ALA A 91 -0.58 -2.18 -5.86
C ALA A 91 -0.07 -2.88 -4.59
N THR A 92 -0.38 -4.18 -4.41
CA THR A 92 0.01 -4.95 -3.22
C THR A 92 0.17 -6.43 -3.52
N LEU A 93 1.16 -7.07 -2.88
CA LEU A 93 1.35 -8.53 -2.95
C LEU A 93 0.55 -9.28 -1.87
N ASP A 94 -0.08 -8.56 -0.92
CA ASP A 94 -0.84 -9.15 0.17
C ASP A 94 -2.34 -9.12 -0.12
N HIS A 95 -2.77 -9.87 -1.14
CA HIS A 95 -4.17 -9.86 -1.55
C HIS A 95 -5.12 -10.37 -0.47
N ARG A 96 -4.65 -11.28 0.40
CA ARG A 96 -5.49 -11.90 1.44
C ARG A 96 -5.99 -10.88 2.44
N HIS A 97 -5.13 -9.97 2.89
CA HIS A 97 -5.54 -8.92 3.81
C HIS A 97 -6.51 -7.94 3.15
N PHE A 98 -6.26 -7.54 1.90
CA PHE A 98 -7.07 -6.53 1.22
C PHE A 98 -8.43 -7.05 0.73
N HIS A 99 -8.55 -8.33 0.36
CA HIS A 99 -9.84 -8.92 -0.02
C HIS A 99 -10.85 -9.03 1.14
N ALA A 100 -10.37 -9.07 2.38
CA ALA A 100 -11.24 -9.16 3.55
C ALA A 100 -11.91 -7.82 3.90
N ILE A 101 -11.38 -6.70 3.38
CA ILE A 101 -11.80 -5.35 3.76
C ILE A 101 -12.72 -4.76 2.69
N LYS A 102 -13.83 -4.15 3.13
CA LYS A 102 -14.73 -3.39 2.26
C LYS A 102 -14.42 -1.88 2.36
N PRO A 103 -13.91 -1.24 1.29
CA PRO A 103 -13.74 0.21 1.25
C PRO A 103 -15.08 0.95 1.22
N LYS A 104 -15.11 2.20 1.66
CA LYS A 104 -16.31 3.04 1.65
C LYS A 104 -16.78 3.46 0.25
N HIS A 105 -15.87 3.59 -0.73
CA HIS A 105 -16.13 4.17 -2.04
C HIS A 105 -16.35 3.16 -3.18
N VAL A 106 -15.98 1.89 -2.97
CA VAL A 106 -16.13 0.81 -3.95
C VAL A 106 -16.52 -0.51 -3.29
N THR A 107 -17.15 -1.41 -4.05
CA THR A 107 -17.53 -2.75 -3.57
C THR A 107 -16.31 -3.58 -3.17
N ALA A 108 -15.21 -3.45 -3.92
CA ALA A 108 -13.92 -4.05 -3.64
C ALA A 108 -12.82 -3.26 -4.37
N LEU A 109 -11.60 -3.26 -3.84
CA LEU A 109 -10.43 -2.74 -4.56
C LEU A 109 -10.03 -3.69 -5.68
N THR A 110 -9.61 -3.13 -6.80
CA THR A 110 -8.83 -3.85 -7.82
C THR A 110 -7.39 -3.94 -7.32
N LEU A 111 -6.95 -5.14 -6.97
CA LEU A 111 -5.58 -5.36 -6.52
C LEU A 111 -4.69 -5.66 -7.71
N LEU A 112 -3.53 -5.01 -7.75
CA LEU A 112 -2.56 -5.11 -8.81
C LEU A 112 -1.16 -5.40 -8.24
N PRO A 113 -0.30 -6.00 -9.06
CA PRO A 113 -0.55 -7.35 -9.54
C PRO A 113 -0.87 -8.34 -8.41
#